data_AF-A0A182UCT5-F1
#
_entry.id   AF-A0A182UCT5-F1
#
_cell.length_a   1.000
_cell.length_b   1.000
_cell.length_c   1.000
_cell.angle_alpha   90.00
_cell.angle_beta   90.00
_cell.angle_gamma   90.00
#
_symmetry.space_group_name_H-M   'P 1'
#
loop_
_entity.id
_entity.type
_entity.pdbx_description
1 polymer ?
#
loop_
_entity_poly.entity_id
_entity_poly.type
_entity_poly.pdbx_seq_one_letter_code
_entity_poly.pdbx_strand_id
1 'polypeptide(L)'
;MNWQHHVAAVVIFLAWLELMMLVGRFPIFGLYVQMFTTVAVNFSKFLMAYCCLLVAFGLSFCVLFPNYIAFKEIPRSLLKTIVMMAGELEFEDIFYGENLKIEYPATAHGMFLAFVLLVTVILTNLLVGLAVSDIQGLQQSAGLDRLSRQAELISRLESLMFSRLLRKAPIRIWAIFQKIALLKTSRCRLHFRVKPNDPREKRIPRELITSIYKLVAERRERNQSIKRRRTYRNMQTFNRFLLDDADDDGAVTLRRKHFKTVNKKRTISEHPHGGMRPDTMPPVMPGERISSTNAGALKTLEDNQKAILKRLDELGKDLDILKGRIKKP
;
A
#
# COMPACT_ATOMS: atom_id res chain seq x y z
N MET A 1 47.76 -32.06 -13.74
CA MET A 1 46.54 -32.12 -12.89
C MET A 1 45.85 -30.74 -12.82
N ASN A 2 45.67 -30.04 -13.95
CA ASN A 2 45.20 -28.65 -13.89
C ASN A 2 43.67 -28.54 -13.92
N TRP A 3 43.00 -29.49 -14.59
CA TRP A 3 41.53 -29.53 -14.67
C TRP A 3 40.87 -29.71 -13.30
N GLN A 4 41.52 -30.44 -12.38
CA GLN A 4 41.01 -30.65 -11.03
C GLN A 4 40.93 -29.34 -10.24
N HIS A 5 41.93 -28.46 -10.39
CA HIS A 5 41.92 -27.15 -9.74
C HIS A 5 40.83 -26.24 -10.31
N HIS A 6 40.62 -26.24 -11.64
CA HIS A 6 39.53 -25.48 -12.25
C HIS A 6 38.15 -25.96 -11.77
N VAL A 7 37.94 -27.29 -11.76
CA VAL A 7 36.67 -27.88 -11.29
C VAL A 7 36.47 -27.63 -9.79
N ALA A 8 37.50 -27.82 -8.97
CA ALA A 8 37.42 -27.58 -7.53
C ALA A 8 37.04 -26.12 -7.21
N ALA A 9 37.65 -25.14 -7.90
CA ALA A 9 37.31 -23.73 -7.71
C ALA A 9 35.85 -23.43 -8.06
N VAL A 10 35.35 -23.97 -9.19
CA VAL A 10 33.95 -23.80 -9.62
C VAL A 10 32.99 -24.47 -8.64
N VAL A 11 33.30 -25.69 -8.17
CA VAL A 11 32.47 -26.41 -7.20
C VAL A 11 32.40 -25.68 -5.86
N ILE A 12 33.54 -25.18 -5.37
CA ILE A 12 33.55 -24.39 -4.12
C ILE A 12 32.69 -23.14 -4.28
N PHE A 13 32.83 -22.39 -5.37
CA PHE A 13 32.01 -21.20 -5.63
C PHE A 13 30.51 -21.52 -5.72
N LEU A 14 30.13 -22.56 -6.48
CA LEU A 14 28.74 -22.99 -6.60
C LEU A 14 28.17 -23.49 -5.28
N ALA A 15 28.94 -24.20 -4.46
CA ALA A 15 28.52 -24.65 -3.14
C ALA A 15 28.21 -23.46 -2.21
N TRP A 16 28.99 -22.38 -2.26
CA TRP A 16 28.70 -21.15 -1.51
C TRP A 16 27.48 -20.40 -2.05
N LEU A 17 27.27 -20.37 -3.37
CA LEU A 17 26.04 -19.80 -3.96
C LEU A 17 24.80 -20.60 -3.57
N GLU A 18 24.87 -21.93 -3.59
CA GLU A 18 23.79 -22.81 -3.15
C GLU A 18 23.53 -22.65 -1.65
N LEU A 19 24.59 -22.51 -0.85
CA LEU A 19 24.47 -22.21 0.58
C LEU A 19 23.74 -20.87 0.82
N MET A 20 24.07 -19.81 0.06
CA MET A 20 23.33 -18.54 0.09
C MET A 20 21.84 -18.72 -0.21
N MET A 21 21.51 -19.53 -1.23
CA MET A 21 20.12 -19.85 -1.57
C MET A 21 19.42 -20.69 -0.48
N LEU A 22 20.13 -21.61 0.18
CA LEU A 22 19.63 -22.42 1.29
C LEU A 22 19.34 -21.57 2.53
N VAL A 23 20.23 -20.61 2.85
CA VAL A 23 20.01 -19.59 3.89
C VAL A 23 18.73 -18.79 3.61
N GLY A 24 18.38 -18.63 2.34
CA GLY A 24 17.11 -18.04 1.91
C GLY A 24 15.85 -18.77 2.40
N ARG A 25 15.95 -20.02 2.89
CA ARG A 25 14.81 -20.74 3.50
C ARG A 25 14.48 -20.28 4.91
N PHE A 26 15.39 -19.56 5.58
CA PHE A 26 15.09 -18.99 6.89
C PHE A 26 14.20 -17.75 6.76
N PRO A 27 13.21 -17.57 7.63
CA PRO A 27 12.26 -16.45 7.55
C PRO A 27 12.91 -15.06 7.71
N ILE A 28 14.06 -14.98 8.37
CA ILE A 28 14.81 -13.73 8.58
C ILE A 28 15.66 -13.38 7.35
N PHE A 29 16.44 -14.34 6.84
CA PHE A 29 17.37 -14.12 5.73
C PHE A 29 16.72 -14.28 4.34
N GLY A 30 15.63 -15.02 4.26
CA GLY A 30 14.91 -15.31 3.02
C GLY A 30 14.43 -14.10 2.27
N LEU A 31 14.03 -13.04 2.98
CA LEU A 31 13.62 -11.79 2.36
C LEU A 31 14.81 -11.10 1.66
N TYR A 32 15.98 -11.05 2.31
CA TYR A 32 17.18 -10.43 1.73
C TYR A 32 17.72 -11.24 0.54
N VAL A 33 17.79 -12.56 0.67
CA VAL A 33 18.23 -13.45 -0.42
C VAL A 33 17.27 -13.36 -1.61
N GLN A 34 15.96 -13.35 -1.37
CA GLN A 34 14.96 -13.19 -2.44
C GLN A 34 15.11 -11.84 -3.14
N MET A 35 15.30 -10.74 -2.39
CA MET A 35 15.52 -9.42 -2.98
C MET A 35 16.78 -9.40 -3.85
N PHE A 36 17.90 -9.93 -3.36
CA PHE A 36 19.15 -10.03 -4.12
C PHE A 36 18.96 -10.83 -5.41
N THR A 37 18.37 -12.02 -5.35
CA THR A 37 18.17 -12.87 -6.53
C THR A 37 17.25 -12.20 -7.56
N THR A 38 16.17 -11.54 -7.13
CA THR A 38 15.29 -10.81 -8.05
C THR A 38 16.01 -9.65 -8.74
N VAL A 39 16.75 -8.84 -7.98
CA VAL A 39 17.54 -7.72 -8.53
C VAL A 39 18.62 -8.24 -9.48
N ALA A 40 19.32 -9.32 -9.12
CA ALA A 40 20.36 -9.93 -9.96
C ALA A 40 19.80 -10.47 -11.28
N VAL A 41 18.63 -11.12 -11.25
CA VAL A 41 17.97 -11.63 -12.46
C VAL A 41 17.51 -10.48 -13.35
N ASN A 42 16.92 -9.43 -12.77
CA ASN A 42 16.50 -8.27 -13.54
C ASN A 42 17.72 -7.56 -14.13
N PHE A 43 18.72 -7.23 -13.33
CA PHE A 43 20.01 -6.69 -13.79
C PHE A 43 20.58 -7.51 -14.96
N SER A 44 20.59 -8.84 -14.86
CA SER A 44 21.09 -9.72 -15.92
C SER A 44 20.30 -9.62 -17.23
N LYS A 45 18.98 -9.47 -17.17
CA LYS A 45 18.14 -9.26 -18.37
C LYS A 45 18.49 -7.96 -19.08
N PHE A 46 18.68 -6.87 -18.32
CA PHE A 46 19.07 -5.58 -18.88
C PHE A 46 20.49 -5.64 -19.44
N LEU A 47 21.44 -6.22 -18.70
CA LEU A 47 22.80 -6.41 -19.19
C LEU A 47 22.82 -7.21 -20.50
N MET A 48 22.00 -8.25 -20.61
CA MET A 48 21.85 -9.04 -21.84
C MET A 48 21.31 -8.20 -23.00
N ALA A 49 20.37 -7.28 -22.75
CA ALA A 49 19.83 -6.39 -23.79
C ALA A 49 20.90 -5.42 -24.33
N TYR A 50 21.85 -5.00 -23.49
CA TYR A 50 22.94 -4.09 -23.87
C TYR A 50 24.27 -4.80 -24.16
N CYS A 51 24.30 -6.13 -24.18
CA CYS A 51 25.54 -6.88 -24.38
C CYS A 51 26.15 -6.64 -25.77
N CYS A 52 25.32 -6.42 -26.78
CA CYS A 52 25.77 -6.10 -28.13
C CYS A 52 26.60 -4.82 -28.19
N LEU A 53 26.26 -3.83 -27.35
CA LEU A 53 26.99 -2.58 -27.24
C LEU A 53 28.37 -2.82 -26.61
N LEU A 54 28.46 -3.63 -25.55
CA LEU A 54 29.74 -4.01 -24.94
C LEU A 54 30.64 -4.77 -25.91
N VAL A 55 30.06 -5.71 -26.69
CA VAL A 55 30.80 -6.45 -27.70
C VAL A 55 31.32 -5.52 -28.81
N ALA A 56 30.48 -4.58 -29.29
CA ALA A 56 30.88 -3.63 -30.33
C ALA A 56 32.08 -2.76 -29.88
N PHE A 57 32.05 -2.22 -28.66
CA PHE A 57 33.18 -1.46 -28.13
C PHE A 57 34.41 -2.33 -27.88
N GLY A 58 34.26 -3.55 -27.34
CA GLY A 58 35.38 -4.45 -27.09
C GLY A 58 36.08 -4.95 -28.36
N LEU A 59 35.33 -5.17 -29.44
CA LEU A 59 35.90 -5.45 -30.75
C LEU A 59 36.55 -4.20 -31.36
N SER A 60 35.94 -3.03 -31.22
CA SER A 60 36.51 -1.76 -31.69
C SER A 60 37.85 -1.47 -31.01
N PHE A 61 37.96 -1.66 -29.70
CA PHE A 61 39.21 -1.47 -28.96
C PHE A 61 40.27 -2.52 -29.29
N CYS A 62 39.89 -3.75 -29.64
CA CYS A 62 40.82 -4.75 -30.16
C CYS A 62 41.50 -4.29 -31.45
N VAL A 63 40.75 -3.63 -32.34
CA VAL A 63 41.28 -3.07 -33.60
C VAL A 63 42.09 -1.79 -33.35
N LEU A 64 41.66 -0.95 -32.40
CA LEU A 64 42.22 0.39 -32.20
C LEU A 64 43.48 0.39 -31.31
N PHE A 65 43.61 -0.59 -30.43
CA PHE A 65 44.73 -0.75 -29.51
C PHE A 65 45.41 -2.13 -29.62
N PRO A 66 45.88 -2.53 -30.82
CA PRO A 66 46.44 -3.88 -31.05
C PRO A 66 47.72 -4.14 -30.24
N ASN A 67 48.44 -3.07 -29.87
CA ASN A 67 49.69 -3.13 -29.13
C ASN A 67 49.50 -3.28 -27.61
N TYR A 68 48.28 -3.08 -27.09
CA TYR A 68 47.99 -3.21 -25.66
C TYR A 68 47.66 -4.66 -25.29
N ILE A 69 48.31 -5.19 -24.26
CA ILE A 69 48.26 -6.62 -23.89
C ILE A 69 46.82 -7.10 -23.61
N ALA A 70 45.97 -6.24 -23.04
CA ALA A 70 44.58 -6.60 -22.76
C ALA A 70 43.68 -6.61 -24.00
N PHE A 71 44.05 -5.88 -25.07
CA PHE A 71 43.27 -5.77 -26.31
C PHE A 71 43.78 -6.67 -27.43
N LYS A 72 44.89 -7.40 -27.21
CA LYS A 72 45.50 -8.31 -28.20
C LYS A 72 44.63 -9.52 -28.56
N GLU A 73 43.87 -10.03 -27.60
CA GLU A 73 42.99 -11.19 -27.78
C GLU A 73 41.53 -10.78 -27.59
N ILE A 74 40.64 -11.22 -28.47
CA ILE A 74 39.19 -10.95 -28.38
C ILE A 74 38.58 -11.28 -26.99
N PRO A 75 38.78 -12.47 -26.40
CA PRO A 75 38.21 -12.74 -25.07
C PRO A 75 38.77 -11.82 -23.98
N ARG A 76 40.05 -11.44 -24.09
CA ARG A 76 40.70 -10.52 -23.15
C ARG A 76 40.21 -9.08 -23.34
N SER A 77 39.95 -8.65 -24.58
CA SER A 77 39.41 -7.33 -24.90
C SER A 77 37.99 -7.17 -24.37
N LEU A 78 37.16 -8.20 -24.52
CA LEU A 78 35.82 -8.23 -23.95
C LEU A 78 35.85 -8.18 -22.42
N LEU A 79 36.74 -8.96 -21.78
CA LEU A 79 36.92 -8.91 -20.32
C LEU A 79 37.37 -7.52 -19.87
N LYS A 80 38.35 -6.91 -20.53
CA LYS A 80 38.79 -5.54 -20.23
C LYS A 80 37.65 -4.53 -20.41
N THR A 81 36.81 -4.70 -21.43
CA THR A 81 35.64 -3.82 -21.67
C THR A 81 34.60 -3.94 -20.55
N ILE A 82 34.36 -5.15 -20.02
CA ILE A 82 33.48 -5.37 -18.86
C ILE A 82 34.08 -4.73 -17.60
N VAL A 83 35.40 -4.82 -17.39
CA VAL A 83 36.07 -4.14 -16.27
C VAL A 83 35.96 -2.62 -16.40
N MET A 84 36.18 -2.08 -17.61
CA MET A 84 36.03 -0.65 -17.88
C MET A 84 34.59 -0.14 -17.69
N MET A 85 33.58 -0.99 -17.90
CA MET A 85 32.17 -0.69 -17.59
C MET A 85 31.95 -0.44 -16.09
N ALA A 86 32.70 -1.11 -15.21
CA ALA A 86 32.64 -0.89 -13.76
C ALA A 86 33.19 0.49 -13.34
N GLY A 87 33.82 1.23 -14.25
CA GLY A 87 34.38 2.57 -14.01
C GLY A 87 35.90 2.59 -13.91
N GLU A 88 36.57 1.45 -14.02
CA GLU A 88 38.03 1.36 -14.02
C GLU A 88 38.59 1.75 -15.39
N LEU A 89 38.91 3.04 -15.55
CA LEU A 89 39.42 3.62 -16.78
C LEU A 89 40.92 3.92 -16.65
N GLU A 90 41.76 2.98 -17.09
CA GLU A 90 43.22 3.14 -17.16
C GLU A 90 43.63 3.95 -18.40
N PHE A 91 43.19 5.21 -18.49
CA PHE A 91 43.46 6.06 -19.66
C PHE A 91 44.96 6.25 -19.91
N GLU A 92 45.73 6.53 -18.87
CA GLU A 92 47.18 6.77 -19.00
C GLU A 92 47.90 5.53 -19.55
N ASP A 93 47.57 4.34 -19.07
CA ASP A 93 48.21 3.10 -19.52
C ASP A 93 47.81 2.73 -20.96
N ILE A 94 46.58 3.03 -21.37
CA ILE A 94 46.09 2.73 -22.72
C ILE A 94 46.69 3.69 -23.76
N PHE A 95 46.86 4.97 -23.40
CA PHE A 95 47.28 6.02 -24.35
C PHE A 95 48.76 6.41 -24.28
N TYR A 96 49.38 6.31 -23.10
CA TYR A 96 50.76 6.75 -22.82
C TYR A 96 51.67 5.64 -22.27
N GLY A 97 51.21 4.39 -22.24
CA GLY A 97 52.02 3.26 -21.79
C GLY A 97 53.32 3.11 -22.57
N GLU A 98 54.40 2.76 -21.86
CA GLU A 98 55.72 2.56 -22.46
C GLU A 98 55.64 1.49 -23.58
N ASN A 99 55.97 1.90 -24.82
CA ASN A 99 55.95 1.10 -26.06
C ASN A 99 54.63 1.01 -26.85
N LEU A 100 53.62 1.83 -26.57
CA LEU A 100 52.37 1.86 -27.36
C LEU A 100 52.41 2.92 -28.46
N LYS A 101 52.55 2.50 -29.73
CA LYS A 101 52.26 3.36 -30.89
C LYS A 101 50.78 3.22 -31.27
N ILE A 102 50.05 4.33 -31.18
CA ILE A 102 48.67 4.44 -31.64
C ILE A 102 48.68 4.98 -33.08
N GLU A 103 48.20 4.18 -34.04
CA GLU A 103 48.12 4.59 -35.45
C GLU A 103 47.08 5.69 -35.69
N TYR A 104 45.98 5.68 -34.92
CA TYR A 104 44.84 6.60 -35.11
C TYR A 104 44.45 7.32 -33.81
N PRO A 105 45.24 8.31 -33.34
CA PRO A 105 45.03 8.95 -32.04
C PRO A 105 43.68 9.67 -31.95
N ALA A 106 43.25 10.40 -32.99
CA ALA A 106 41.98 11.13 -32.95
C ALA A 106 40.77 10.18 -32.81
N THR A 107 40.72 9.12 -33.62
CA THR A 107 39.65 8.11 -33.56
C THR A 107 39.68 7.35 -32.23
N ALA A 108 40.86 7.06 -31.69
CA ALA A 108 41.03 6.43 -30.38
C ALA A 108 40.44 7.25 -29.24
N HIS A 109 40.77 8.55 -29.16
CA HIS A 109 40.21 9.43 -28.14
C HIS A 109 38.70 9.60 -28.30
N GLY A 110 38.19 9.72 -29.54
CA GLY A 110 36.76 9.84 -29.83
C GLY A 110 35.97 8.59 -29.41
N MET A 111 36.45 7.40 -29.79
CA MET A 111 35.81 6.13 -29.41
C MET A 111 35.88 5.88 -27.90
N PHE A 112 36.99 6.23 -27.26
CA PHE A 112 37.12 6.13 -25.81
C PHE A 112 36.17 7.08 -25.08
N LEU A 113 36.05 8.34 -25.51
CA LEU A 113 35.11 9.30 -24.95
C LEU A 113 33.65 8.83 -25.12
N ALA A 114 33.30 8.33 -26.32
CA ALA A 114 31.98 7.77 -26.58
C ALA A 114 31.68 6.57 -25.67
N PHE A 115 32.67 5.69 -25.42
CA PHE A 115 32.54 4.59 -24.49
C PHE A 115 32.29 5.07 -23.06
N VAL A 116 33.05 6.05 -22.57
CA VAL A 116 32.87 6.59 -21.21
C VAL A 116 31.46 7.17 -21.06
N LEU A 117 30.97 7.94 -22.04
CA LEU A 117 29.62 8.51 -21.98
C LEU A 117 28.53 7.44 -22.06
N LEU A 118 28.59 6.53 -23.04
CA LEU A 118 27.51 5.56 -23.30
C LEU A 118 27.51 4.40 -22.31
N VAL A 119 28.68 3.86 -21.97
CA VAL A 119 28.83 2.68 -21.10
C VAL A 119 29.02 3.11 -19.65
N THR A 120 30.09 3.83 -19.36
CA THR A 120 30.45 4.11 -17.96
C THR A 120 29.46 5.06 -17.29
N VAL A 121 28.95 6.07 -18.00
CA VAL A 121 28.00 7.03 -17.45
C VAL A 121 26.56 6.57 -17.69
N ILE A 122 26.11 6.46 -18.94
CA ILE A 122 24.70 6.19 -19.24
C ILE A 122 24.29 4.78 -18.82
N LEU A 123 25.00 3.73 -19.29
CA LEU A 123 24.62 2.35 -18.99
C LEU A 123 24.71 2.04 -17.49
N THR A 124 25.78 2.44 -16.81
CA THR A 124 25.90 2.24 -15.35
C THR A 124 24.81 2.98 -14.58
N ASN A 125 24.49 4.21 -14.94
CA ASN A 125 23.39 4.95 -14.30
C ASN A 125 22.02 4.32 -14.56
N LEU A 126 21.79 3.75 -15.75
CA LEU A 126 20.57 2.99 -16.03
C LEU A 126 20.49 1.72 -15.17
N LEU A 127 21.60 1.00 -15.02
CA LEU A 127 21.64 -0.22 -14.19
C LEU A 127 21.43 0.08 -12.71
N VAL A 128 22.05 1.15 -12.20
CA VAL A 128 21.82 1.62 -10.83
C VAL A 128 20.37 2.10 -10.66
N GLY A 129 19.86 2.90 -11.61
CA GLY A 129 18.49 3.42 -11.58
C GLY A 129 17.45 2.31 -11.55
N LEU A 130 17.65 1.26 -12.35
CA LEU A 130 16.82 0.07 -12.34
C LEU A 130 16.91 -0.70 -11.02
N ALA A 131 18.14 -0.94 -10.53
CA ALA A 131 18.33 -1.64 -9.26
C ALA A 131 17.60 -0.92 -8.13
N VAL A 132 17.64 0.42 -8.11
CA VAL A 132 16.89 1.22 -7.13
C VAL A 132 15.39 1.07 -7.31
N SER A 133 14.85 1.15 -8.53
CA SER A 133 13.41 0.98 -8.76
C SER A 133 12.90 -0.42 -8.39
N ASP A 134 13.69 -1.46 -8.69
CA ASP A 134 13.36 -2.85 -8.36
C ASP A 134 13.40 -3.08 -6.84
N ILE A 135 14.41 -2.55 -6.16
CA ILE A 135 14.50 -2.60 -4.69
C ILE A 135 13.32 -1.87 -4.06
N GLN A 136 12.94 -0.69 -4.58
CA GLN A 136 11.80 0.07 -4.05
C GLN A 136 10.46 -0.67 -4.23
N GLY A 137 10.22 -1.25 -5.41
CA GLY A 137 9.01 -2.06 -5.68
C GLY A 137 8.93 -3.31 -4.81
N LEU A 138 10.09 -3.97 -4.59
CA LEU A 138 10.18 -5.12 -3.69
C LEU A 138 9.98 -4.72 -2.23
N GLN A 139 10.54 -3.60 -1.75
CA GLN A 139 10.38 -3.17 -0.35
C GLN A 139 8.92 -2.85 0.01
N GLN A 140 8.17 -2.25 -0.91
CA GLN A 140 6.74 -1.96 -0.70
C GLN A 140 5.92 -3.24 -0.47
N SER A 141 6.26 -4.31 -1.20
CA SER A 141 5.58 -5.60 -1.09
C SER A 141 6.13 -6.46 0.06
N ALA A 142 7.42 -6.33 0.36
CA ALA A 142 8.16 -7.10 1.35
C ALA A 142 7.68 -6.86 2.79
N GLY A 143 7.15 -5.67 3.11
CA GLY A 143 6.63 -5.39 4.46
C GLY A 143 5.46 -6.31 4.84
N LEU A 144 4.50 -6.48 3.92
CA LEU A 144 3.36 -7.38 4.10
C LEU A 144 3.78 -8.84 4.00
N ASP A 145 4.65 -9.17 3.04
CA ASP A 145 5.17 -10.52 2.86
C ASP A 145 5.97 -11.01 4.08
N ARG A 146 6.75 -10.13 4.71
CA ARG A 146 7.48 -10.45 5.95
C ARG A 146 6.53 -10.77 7.08
N LEU A 147 5.50 -9.95 7.28
CA LEU A 147 4.51 -10.17 8.33
C LEU A 147 3.70 -11.45 8.09
N SER A 148 3.34 -11.72 6.83
CA SER A 148 2.66 -12.95 6.42
C SER A 148 3.52 -14.19 6.71
N ARG A 149 4.79 -14.20 6.27
CA ARG A 149 5.72 -15.31 6.53
C ARG A 149 6.00 -15.51 8.02
N GLN A 150 6.11 -14.43 8.78
CA GLN A 150 6.26 -14.51 10.24
C GLN A 150 5.00 -15.12 10.88
N ALA A 151 3.80 -14.70 10.47
CA ALA A 151 2.55 -15.28 10.94
C ALA A 151 2.40 -16.76 10.54
N GLU A 152 2.82 -17.15 9.34
CA GLU A 152 2.81 -18.54 8.89
C GLU A 152 3.79 -19.40 9.69
N LEU A 153 5.01 -18.90 9.95
CA LEU A 153 5.98 -19.58 10.80
C LEU A 153 5.42 -19.76 12.22
N ILE A 154 4.84 -18.71 12.79
CA ILE A 154 4.20 -18.77 14.11
C ILE A 154 3.06 -19.78 14.09
N SER A 155 2.21 -19.80 13.05
CA SER A 155 1.11 -20.77 12.92
C SER A 155 1.61 -22.22 12.79
N ARG A 156 2.73 -22.45 12.09
CA ARG A 156 3.36 -23.78 12.00
C ARG A 156 3.99 -24.18 13.32
N LEU A 157 4.65 -23.26 14.02
CA LEU A 157 5.16 -23.49 15.37
C LEU A 157 4.02 -23.80 16.35
N GLU A 158 2.93 -23.04 16.31
CA GLU A 158 1.74 -23.30 17.12
C GLU A 158 1.16 -24.69 16.81
N SER A 159 0.99 -25.07 15.54
CA SER A 159 0.45 -26.39 15.20
C SER A 159 1.36 -27.54 15.65
N LEU A 160 2.69 -27.38 15.52
CA LEU A 160 3.67 -28.33 16.04
C LEU A 160 3.64 -28.40 17.57
N MET A 161 3.49 -27.27 18.25
CA MET A 161 3.37 -27.18 19.70
C MET A 161 2.09 -27.81 20.25
N PHE A 162 0.97 -27.68 19.53
CA PHE A 162 -0.30 -28.31 19.92
C PHE A 162 -0.40 -29.79 19.50
N SER A 163 0.53 -30.28 18.68
CA SER A 163 0.60 -31.68 18.27
C SER A 163 1.15 -32.61 19.37
N ARG A 164 1.06 -33.93 19.15
CA ARG A 164 1.52 -34.97 20.11
C ARG A 164 3.01 -34.86 20.47
N LEU A 165 3.80 -34.08 19.73
CA LEU A 165 5.23 -33.85 19.94
C LEU A 165 5.52 -33.17 21.30
N LEU A 166 4.69 -32.21 21.72
CA LEU A 166 4.90 -31.46 22.97
C LEU A 166 4.34 -32.15 24.21
N ARG A 167 3.49 -33.18 24.05
CA ARG A 167 2.92 -33.97 25.16
C ARG A 167 3.96 -34.88 25.83
N LYS A 168 5.08 -35.13 25.16
CA LYS A 168 6.24 -35.89 25.67
C LYS A 168 7.46 -35.01 26.00
N ALA A 169 7.38 -33.70 25.80
CA ALA A 169 8.50 -32.80 26.05
C ALA A 169 8.67 -32.51 27.57
N PRO A 170 9.90 -32.37 28.07
CA PRO A 170 10.16 -32.13 29.48
C PRO A 170 9.57 -30.80 29.97
N ILE A 171 9.05 -30.81 31.20
CA ILE A 171 8.27 -29.73 31.86
C ILE A 171 8.99 -28.37 31.82
N ARG A 172 10.33 -28.35 31.83
CA ARG A 172 11.15 -27.13 31.78
C ARG A 172 11.01 -26.36 30.46
N ILE A 173 10.91 -27.06 29.33
CA ILE A 173 10.73 -26.43 28.01
C ILE A 173 9.33 -25.84 27.91
N TRP A 174 8.32 -26.52 28.47
CA TRP A 174 6.95 -26.05 28.52
C TRP A 174 6.79 -24.77 29.35
N ALA A 175 7.44 -24.69 30.52
CA ALA A 175 7.42 -23.50 31.37
C ALA A 175 8.10 -22.28 30.71
N ILE A 176 9.17 -22.49 29.95
CA ILE A 176 9.86 -21.44 29.19
C ILE A 176 8.98 -20.98 28.01
N PHE A 177 8.35 -21.91 27.29
CA PHE A 177 7.45 -21.59 26.18
C PHE A 177 6.18 -20.87 26.64
N GLN A 178 5.59 -21.24 27.77
CA GLN A 178 4.44 -20.53 28.34
C GLN A 178 4.77 -19.09 28.72
N LYS A 179 6.00 -18.83 29.18
CA LYS A 179 6.48 -17.48 29.48
C LYS A 179 6.73 -16.64 28.24
N ILE A 180 7.36 -17.22 27.20
CA ILE A 180 7.75 -16.48 25.98
C ILE A 180 6.57 -16.25 25.05
N ALA A 181 5.65 -17.21 24.94
CA ALA A 181 4.65 -17.18 23.89
C ALA A 181 3.44 -16.29 24.17
N LEU A 182 3.19 -15.84 25.41
CA LEU A 182 1.91 -15.20 25.83
C LEU A 182 0.68 -15.91 25.20
N LEU A 183 0.82 -17.21 24.91
CA LEU A 183 -0.21 -18.02 24.28
C LEU A 183 -1.23 -18.26 25.36
N LYS A 184 -2.14 -17.29 25.52
CA LYS A 184 -3.39 -17.50 26.22
C LYS A 184 -4.04 -18.64 25.46
N THR A 185 -3.92 -19.84 26.03
CA THR A 185 -4.63 -21.03 25.59
C THR A 185 -6.12 -20.68 25.61
N SER A 186 -6.63 -20.21 24.48
CA SER A 186 -7.97 -19.62 24.39
C SER A 186 -8.60 -19.92 23.04
N ARG A 187 -8.20 -21.03 22.40
CA ARG A 187 -9.04 -21.67 21.39
C ARG A 187 -10.09 -22.61 21.99
N CYS A 188 -10.23 -22.64 23.32
CA CYS A 188 -11.32 -23.34 23.99
C CYS A 188 -12.12 -22.34 24.84
N ARG A 189 -13.35 -22.03 24.42
CA ARG A 189 -14.38 -21.22 25.11
C ARG A 189 -14.32 -19.68 24.99
N LEU A 190 -14.34 -19.14 23.77
CA LEU A 190 -14.85 -17.78 23.53
C LEU A 190 -16.29 -17.76 23.00
N HIS A 191 -17.11 -18.76 23.31
CA HIS A 191 -18.55 -18.70 23.09
C HIS A 191 -19.21 -18.06 24.32
N PHE A 192 -19.16 -16.73 24.39
CA PHE A 192 -19.91 -15.96 25.38
C PHE A 192 -21.37 -15.89 24.95
N ARG A 193 -22.18 -16.85 25.42
CA ARG A 193 -23.64 -16.83 25.22
C ARG A 193 -24.28 -15.91 26.26
N VAL A 194 -24.16 -14.61 26.04
CA VAL A 194 -24.80 -13.58 26.88
C VAL A 194 -26.26 -13.52 26.47
N LYS A 195 -27.18 -13.75 27.42
CA LYS A 195 -28.60 -13.53 27.16
C LYS A 195 -28.84 -12.02 27.17
N PRO A 196 -29.38 -11.42 26.11
CA PRO A 196 -29.77 -10.02 26.16
C PRO A 196 -30.82 -9.89 27.26
N ASN A 197 -30.54 -9.04 28.28
CA ASN A 197 -31.42 -8.67 29.38
C ASN A 197 -31.39 -9.52 30.69
N ASP A 198 -30.29 -10.23 31.00
CA ASP A 198 -30.13 -10.87 32.33
C ASP A 198 -29.56 -9.89 33.38
N PRO A 199 -30.33 -9.46 34.41
CA PRO A 199 -29.86 -8.51 35.43
C PRO A 199 -28.83 -9.10 36.41
N ARG A 200 -28.54 -10.40 36.35
CA ARG A 200 -27.56 -11.08 37.23
C ARG A 200 -26.21 -11.36 36.54
N GLU A 201 -26.02 -10.89 35.30
CA GLU A 201 -24.81 -11.13 34.51
C GLU A 201 -23.61 -10.31 35.05
N LYS A 202 -22.78 -10.93 35.91
CA LYS A 202 -21.55 -10.33 36.48
C LYS A 202 -20.30 -10.52 35.59
N ARG A 203 -20.42 -11.22 34.45
CA ARG A 203 -19.27 -11.61 33.62
C ARG A 203 -18.75 -10.51 32.72
N ILE A 204 -19.57 -9.49 32.42
CA ILE A 204 -19.19 -8.35 31.59
C ILE A 204 -18.84 -7.17 32.51
N PRO A 205 -17.74 -6.44 32.26
CA PRO A 205 -17.43 -5.22 32.97
C PRO A 205 -18.60 -4.22 32.94
N ARG A 206 -18.92 -3.62 34.10
CA ARG A 206 -20.07 -2.70 34.23
C ARG A 206 -19.95 -1.46 33.34
N GLU A 207 -18.73 -1.02 33.06
CA GLU A 207 -18.45 0.10 32.16
C GLU A 207 -18.88 -0.18 30.71
N LEU A 208 -18.72 -1.43 30.26
CA LEU A 208 -19.14 -1.82 28.92
C LEU A 208 -20.67 -1.87 28.82
N ILE A 209 -21.34 -2.39 29.85
CA ILE A 209 -22.80 -2.45 29.93
C ILE A 209 -23.40 -1.03 29.85
N THR A 210 -22.89 -0.10 30.67
CA THR A 210 -23.36 1.30 30.69
C THR A 210 -23.11 2.01 29.37
N SER A 211 -21.95 1.78 28.74
CA SER A 211 -21.61 2.31 27.41
C SER A 211 -22.56 1.79 26.32
N ILE A 212 -22.90 0.49 26.35
CA ILE A 212 -23.86 -0.11 25.42
C ILE A 212 -25.26 0.48 25.63
N TYR A 213 -25.72 0.62 26.88
CA TYR A 213 -27.02 1.25 27.17
C TYR A 213 -27.08 2.71 26.69
N LYS A 214 -26.01 3.49 26.91
CA LYS A 214 -25.91 4.88 26.43
C LYS A 214 -26.00 4.93 24.90
N LEU A 215 -25.28 4.05 24.21
CA LEU A 215 -25.27 3.99 22.75
C LEU A 215 -26.64 3.58 22.16
N VAL A 216 -27.35 2.66 22.83
CA VAL A 216 -28.70 2.25 22.43
C VAL A 216 -29.71 3.37 22.67
N ALA A 217 -29.63 4.07 23.81
CA ALA A 217 -30.48 5.22 24.11
C ALA A 217 -30.30 6.33 23.06
N GLU A 218 -29.05 6.70 22.76
CA GLU A 218 -28.72 7.70 21.75
C GLU A 218 -29.20 7.30 20.35
N ARG A 219 -29.09 6.02 19.99
CA ARG A 219 -29.59 5.52 18.70
C ARG A 219 -31.12 5.54 18.61
N ARG A 220 -31.83 5.26 19.71
CA ARG A 220 -33.29 5.38 19.78
C ARG A 220 -33.74 6.82 19.61
N GLU A 221 -33.08 7.76 20.29
CA GLU A 221 -33.37 9.18 20.21
C GLU A 221 -33.12 9.73 18.79
N ARG A 222 -32.00 9.36 18.16
CA ARG A 222 -31.73 9.66 16.75
C ARG A 222 -32.81 9.12 15.82
N ASN A 223 -33.24 7.87 16.01
CA ASN A 223 -34.29 7.29 15.17
C ASN A 223 -35.65 8.00 15.37
N GLN A 224 -36.00 8.37 16.60
CA GLN A 224 -37.22 9.13 16.89
C GLN A 224 -37.17 10.54 16.31
N SER A 225 -36.03 11.22 16.39
CA SER A 225 -35.86 12.56 15.80
C SER A 225 -35.95 12.52 14.27
N ILE A 226 -35.38 11.48 13.64
CA ILE A 226 -35.54 11.24 12.19
C ILE A 226 -37.02 11.02 11.84
N LYS A 227 -37.75 10.24 12.64
CA LYS A 227 -39.19 10.00 12.41
C LYS A 227 -40.00 11.30 12.53
N ARG A 228 -39.76 12.10 13.57
CA ARG A 228 -40.41 13.42 13.75
C ARG A 228 -40.12 14.37 12.59
N ARG A 229 -38.86 14.46 12.14
CA ARG A 229 -38.46 15.28 10.99
C ARG A 229 -39.14 14.84 9.70
N ARG A 230 -39.36 13.54 9.49
CA ARG A 230 -40.12 13.02 8.34
C ARG A 230 -41.59 13.41 8.42
N THR A 231 -42.22 13.26 9.58
CA THR A 231 -43.61 13.67 9.78
C THR A 231 -43.79 15.17 9.52
N TYR A 232 -42.90 16.01 10.05
CA TYR A 232 -42.97 17.45 9.85
C TYR A 232 -42.77 17.84 8.37
N ARG A 233 -41.80 17.20 7.67
CA ARG A 233 -41.63 17.37 6.23
C ARG A 233 -42.89 16.97 5.45
N ASN A 234 -43.49 15.83 5.77
CA ASN A 234 -44.71 15.36 5.10
C ASN A 234 -45.88 16.33 5.34
N MET A 235 -46.01 16.86 6.56
CA MET A 235 -47.03 17.86 6.89
C MET A 235 -46.82 19.15 6.12
N GLN A 236 -45.57 19.64 6.02
CA GLN A 236 -45.25 20.81 5.20
C GLN A 236 -45.54 20.59 3.72
N THR A 237 -45.22 19.41 3.18
CA THR A 237 -45.55 19.05 1.79
C THR A 237 -47.05 19.01 1.57
N PHE A 238 -47.83 18.45 2.51
CA PHE A 238 -49.29 18.44 2.45
C PHE A 238 -49.88 19.86 2.52
N ASN A 239 -49.37 20.70 3.42
CA ASN A 239 -49.82 22.09 3.53
C ASN A 239 -49.46 22.90 2.28
N ARG A 240 -48.28 22.67 1.69
CA ARG A 240 -47.92 23.24 0.38
C ARG A 240 -48.88 22.77 -0.70
N PHE A 241 -49.27 21.49 -0.73
CA PHE A 241 -50.26 21.02 -1.69
C PHE A 241 -51.63 21.67 -1.51
N LEU A 242 -52.09 21.88 -0.27
CA LEU A 242 -53.35 22.57 0.00
C LEU A 242 -53.30 24.05 -0.38
N LEU A 243 -52.15 24.70 -0.24
CA LEU A 243 -51.95 26.10 -0.62
C LEU A 243 -51.78 26.27 -2.14
N ASP A 244 -51.15 25.31 -2.84
CA ASP A 244 -51.06 25.27 -4.31
C ASP A 244 -52.45 25.05 -4.95
N ASP A 245 -53.30 24.19 -4.35
CA ASP A 245 -54.67 23.94 -4.83
C ASP A 245 -55.63 25.12 -4.53
N ALA A 246 -55.22 26.11 -3.71
CA ALA A 246 -56.04 27.29 -3.38
C ALA A 246 -55.72 28.54 -4.25
N ASP A 247 -54.65 28.50 -5.04
CA ASP A 247 -54.17 29.64 -5.85
C ASP A 247 -54.22 29.37 -7.37
N ASP A 248 -54.73 28.20 -7.80
CA ASP A 248 -54.89 27.84 -9.21
C ASP A 248 -56.20 27.07 -9.47
N ASP A 249 -57.29 27.79 -9.76
CA ASP A 249 -58.55 27.28 -10.31
C ASP A 249 -58.39 26.75 -11.78
N GLY A 250 -57.20 26.27 -12.16
CA GLY A 250 -56.80 26.00 -13.55
C GLY A 250 -56.25 24.60 -13.87
N ALA A 251 -55.66 23.87 -12.92
CA ALA A 251 -54.86 22.67 -13.27
C ALA A 251 -55.45 21.30 -12.89
N VAL A 252 -56.77 21.17 -12.64
CA VAL A 252 -57.42 19.88 -12.29
C VAL A 252 -57.30 18.81 -13.39
N THR A 253 -56.87 19.15 -14.61
CA THR A 253 -56.83 18.20 -15.75
C THR A 253 -55.48 17.50 -15.99
N LEU A 254 -54.35 17.98 -15.43
CA LEU A 254 -53.04 17.33 -15.65
C LEU A 254 -52.60 16.35 -14.55
N ARG A 255 -53.26 16.35 -13.39
CA ARG A 255 -52.80 15.60 -12.20
C ARG A 255 -53.25 14.14 -12.13
N ARG A 256 -54.14 13.69 -13.02
CA ARG A 256 -54.57 12.27 -13.08
C ARG A 256 -53.53 11.33 -13.69
N LYS A 257 -52.58 11.84 -14.49
CA LYS A 257 -51.59 11.02 -15.19
C LYS A 257 -50.38 10.61 -14.33
N HIS A 258 -49.97 11.43 -13.35
CA HIS A 258 -48.77 11.13 -12.54
C HIS A 258 -49.04 10.20 -11.34
N PHE A 259 -50.28 10.14 -10.85
CA PHE A 259 -50.63 9.30 -9.69
C PHE A 259 -50.75 7.80 -10.03
N LYS A 260 -51.06 7.44 -11.28
CA LYS A 260 -51.15 6.03 -11.71
C LYS A 260 -49.78 5.35 -11.84
N THR A 261 -48.71 6.08 -12.13
CA THR A 261 -47.36 5.50 -12.29
C THR A 261 -46.66 5.21 -10.96
N VAL A 262 -46.99 5.96 -9.89
CA VAL A 262 -46.37 5.77 -8.57
C VAL A 262 -47.01 4.63 -7.78
N ASN A 263 -48.34 4.45 -7.88
CA ASN A 263 -49.05 3.43 -7.11
C ASN A 263 -48.86 1.98 -7.61
N LYS A 264 -48.31 1.76 -8.82
CA LYS A 264 -47.98 0.39 -9.29
C LYS A 264 -46.76 -0.21 -8.58
N LYS A 265 -45.92 0.59 -7.91
CA LYS A 265 -44.66 0.13 -7.31
C LYS A 265 -44.70 -0.02 -5.78
N ARG A 266 -45.87 0.05 -5.12
CA ARG A 266 -45.90 0.23 -3.67
C ARG A 266 -47.03 -0.46 -2.91
N THR A 267 -47.30 -1.74 -3.17
CA THR A 267 -48.10 -2.56 -2.23
C THR A 267 -47.69 -4.03 -2.29
N ILE A 268 -46.78 -4.46 -1.40
CA ILE A 268 -46.88 -5.72 -0.63
C ILE A 268 -46.19 -5.48 0.72
N SER A 269 -46.98 -5.19 1.76
CA SER A 269 -46.96 -5.94 3.02
C SER A 269 -47.92 -5.32 4.04
N GLU A 270 -48.92 -6.14 4.37
CA GLU A 270 -49.60 -6.34 5.66
C GLU A 270 -50.63 -5.34 6.20
N HIS A 271 -51.75 -5.98 6.56
CA HIS A 271 -52.96 -5.57 7.29
C HIS A 271 -52.70 -5.63 8.83
N PRO A 272 -53.68 -5.40 9.74
CA PRO A 272 -54.15 -4.10 10.21
C PRO A 272 -54.15 -4.00 11.77
N HIS A 273 -54.43 -2.81 12.33
CA HIS A 273 -55.32 -2.56 13.50
C HIS A 273 -54.96 -1.30 14.30
N GLY A 274 -56.02 -0.62 14.76
CA GLY A 274 -56.01 0.24 15.95
C GLY A 274 -56.36 1.70 15.67
N GLY A 275 -57.65 2.04 15.76
CA GLY A 275 -58.18 3.40 15.57
C GLY A 275 -58.42 4.19 16.86
N MET A 276 -59.22 5.27 16.69
CA MET A 276 -59.85 6.18 17.69
C MET A 276 -58.96 7.33 18.20
N ARG A 277 -59.37 8.60 18.32
CA ARG A 277 -60.44 9.50 17.80
C ARG A 277 -60.00 10.95 18.15
N PRO A 278 -60.65 12.00 17.61
CA PRO A 278 -60.20 13.39 17.72
C PRO A 278 -60.56 13.98 19.09
N ASP A 279 -59.88 15.03 19.51
CA ASP A 279 -60.50 16.29 19.95
C ASP A 279 -59.44 17.26 20.49
N THR A 280 -59.80 18.55 20.48
CA THR A 280 -59.10 19.74 20.98
C THR A 280 -58.23 20.49 19.96
N MET A 281 -58.86 21.41 19.22
CA MET A 281 -58.20 22.61 18.70
C MET A 281 -58.28 23.75 19.73
N PRO A 282 -57.19 24.51 19.94
CA PRO A 282 -57.27 25.93 20.30
C PRO A 282 -56.53 26.81 19.26
N PRO A 283 -56.66 28.15 19.34
CA PRO A 283 -56.96 29.01 18.18
C PRO A 283 -55.72 29.45 17.38
N VAL A 284 -56.00 29.83 16.14
CA VAL A 284 -55.10 30.56 15.24
C VAL A 284 -54.81 31.95 15.82
N MET A 285 -53.52 32.31 15.89
CA MET A 285 -53.01 33.67 16.05
C MET A 285 -52.02 33.96 14.90
N PRO A 286 -51.89 35.24 14.49
CA PRO A 286 -51.54 35.61 13.12
C PRO A 286 -50.04 35.53 12.85
N GLY A 287 -49.73 35.33 11.56
CA GLY A 287 -48.39 35.06 11.07
C GLY A 287 -47.38 36.18 11.31
N GLU A 288 -46.17 35.76 11.65
CA GLU A 288 -44.95 36.53 11.41
C GLU A 288 -44.14 35.87 10.29
N ARG A 289 -43.80 36.72 9.31
CA ARG A 289 -42.92 36.45 8.18
C ARG A 289 -41.58 35.89 8.67
N ILE A 290 -41.15 34.75 8.11
CA ILE A 290 -39.73 34.34 8.12
C ILE A 290 -39.29 34.09 6.69
N SER A 291 -38.95 35.18 6.00
CA SER A 291 -38.07 35.19 4.84
C SER A 291 -36.70 35.70 5.31
N SER A 292 -35.76 34.81 5.66
CA SER A 292 -34.30 35.12 5.69
C SER A 292 -33.39 34.00 6.23
N THR A 293 -33.91 32.94 6.87
CA THR A 293 -33.05 32.03 7.66
C THR A 293 -32.17 31.05 6.87
N ASN A 294 -32.47 30.78 5.59
CA ASN A 294 -31.72 29.75 4.84
C ASN A 294 -30.50 30.29 4.06
N ALA A 295 -30.43 31.59 3.75
CA ALA A 295 -29.29 32.17 3.02
C ALA A 295 -28.07 32.41 3.93
N GLY A 296 -28.30 32.82 5.18
CA GLY A 296 -27.23 33.01 6.16
C GLY A 296 -26.57 31.69 6.55
N ALA A 297 -27.35 30.63 6.76
CA ALA A 297 -26.84 29.30 7.12
C ALA A 297 -25.93 28.72 6.02
N LEU A 298 -26.29 28.90 4.74
CA LEU A 298 -25.48 28.43 3.61
C LEU A 298 -24.14 29.18 3.52
N LYS A 299 -24.17 30.50 3.70
CA LYS A 299 -22.96 31.34 3.68
C LYS A 299 -22.02 31.04 4.85
N THR A 300 -22.57 30.81 6.05
CA THR A 300 -21.77 30.38 7.21
C THR A 300 -21.14 29.00 7.01
N LEU A 301 -21.80 28.10 6.25
CA LEU A 301 -21.25 26.78 5.94
C LEU A 301 -20.08 26.88 4.95
N GLU A 302 -20.21 27.72 3.92
CA GLU A 302 -19.16 27.97 2.93
C GLU A 302 -17.95 28.66 3.55
N ASP A 303 -18.16 29.63 4.46
CA ASP A 303 -17.08 30.33 5.16
C ASP A 303 -16.33 29.39 6.11
N ASN A 304 -17.05 28.51 6.82
CA ASN A 304 -16.45 27.47 7.65
C ASN A 304 -15.65 26.46 6.81
N GLN A 305 -16.13 26.10 5.62
CA GLN A 305 -15.45 25.19 4.72
C GLN A 305 -14.16 25.81 4.15
N LYS A 306 -14.19 27.10 3.80
CA LYS A 306 -12.98 27.86 3.40
C LYS A 306 -11.98 27.99 4.54
N ALA A 307 -12.43 28.21 5.77
CA ALA A 307 -11.54 28.29 6.93
C ALA A 307 -10.83 26.95 7.21
N ILE A 308 -11.51 25.83 7.03
CA ILE A 308 -10.92 24.48 7.18
C ILE A 308 -9.88 24.22 6.09
N LEU A 309 -10.18 24.56 4.83
CA LEU A 309 -9.24 24.39 3.72
C LEU A 309 -7.96 25.23 3.91
N LYS A 310 -8.09 26.46 4.41
CA LYS A 310 -6.94 27.31 4.71
C LYS A 310 -6.06 26.72 5.82
N ARG A 311 -6.66 26.15 6.87
CA ARG A 311 -5.90 25.49 7.95
C ARG A 311 -5.20 24.21 7.49
N LEU A 312 -5.80 23.46 6.56
CA LEU A 312 -5.17 22.29 5.96
C LEU A 312 -3.95 22.66 5.10
N ASP A 313 -4.03 23.78 4.37
CA ASP A 313 -2.90 24.29 3.58
C ASP A 313 -1.76 24.81 4.48
N GLU A 314 -2.09 25.49 5.57
CA GLU A 314 -1.11 25.92 6.59
C GLU A 314 -0.43 24.71 7.27
N LEU A 315 -1.19 23.68 7.64
CA LEU A 315 -0.64 22.43 8.18
C LEU A 315 0.25 21.69 7.17
N GLY A 316 -0.08 21.74 5.88
CA GLY A 316 0.75 21.18 4.81
C GLY A 316 2.11 21.89 4.72
N LYS A 317 2.11 23.24 4.79
CA LYS A 317 3.33 24.05 4.80
C LYS A 317 4.19 23.80 6.04
N ASP A 318 3.58 23.68 7.22
CA ASP A 318 4.30 23.34 8.46
C ASP A 318 4.92 21.93 8.39
N LEU A 319 4.22 20.97 7.78
CA LEU A 319 4.73 19.62 7.56
C LEU A 319 5.93 19.62 6.60
N ASP A 320 5.88 20.43 5.54
CA ASP A 320 7.00 20.57 4.60
C ASP A 320 8.21 21.29 5.22
N ILE A 321 7.98 22.26 6.11
CA ILE A 321 9.04 22.91 6.90
C ILE A 321 9.68 21.91 7.88
N LEU A 322 8.89 21.08 8.57
CA LEU A 322 9.37 20.00 9.44
C LEU A 322 10.15 18.95 8.67
N LYS A 323 9.65 18.54 7.49
CA LYS A 323 10.35 17.62 6.58
C LYS A 323 11.67 18.21 6.08
N GLY A 324 11.72 19.52 5.85
CA GLY A 324 12.94 20.24 5.51
C GLY A 324 13.96 20.29 6.66
N ARG A 325 13.51 20.41 7.92
CA ARG A 325 14.38 20.37 9.11
C ARG A 325 14.94 18.98 9.42
N ILE A 326 14.19 17.91 9.11
CA ILE A 326 14.64 16.52 9.28
C ILE A 326 15.67 16.11 8.19
N LYS A 327 15.79 16.87 7.10
CA LYS A 327 16.63 16.55 5.94
C LYS A 327 17.94 17.37 5.83
N LYS A 328 18.26 18.22 6.81
CA LYS A 328 19.60 18.82 6.98
C LYS A 328 20.31 18.09 8.14
N PRO A 329 21.61 17.80 7.99
CA PRO A 329 22.32 16.62 8.51
C PRO A 329 22.24 16.40 10.01
#